data_AF-A0AAN8LUI9-F1
#
_entry.id   AF-A0AAN8LUI9-F1
#
_cell.length_a   1.000
_cell.length_b   1.000
_cell.length_c   1.000
_cell.angle_alpha   90.00
_cell.angle_beta   90.00
_cell.angle_gamma   90.00
#
_symmetry.space_group_name_H-M   'P 1'
#
loop_
_entity.id
_entity.type
_entity.pdbx_description
1 polymer ?
#
loop_
_entity_poly.entity_id
_entity_poly.type
_entity_poly.pdbx_seq_one_letter_code
_entity_poly.pdbx_strand_id
1 'polypeptide(L)'
;MSFGLIFTYTVVRSGAICIEHLRVVLIITTRDGSSFSPFLDKKKPLYFFSSDITRSVSAEYERSLNLKGIEVYRFKLPPLTLASPAVNPDNQCFCTDSVVTKNCTLAGVLDISAARGQPVYISLPHFLHGSPYLVEDVEGLSPSEEHHVTFLDVEPTTGFSLRFAKRLQVNMMYGPSKIITVLKKVKDYTIFPIVWLNETASLDDETADRFKKELLSRIDMLETVQFTLIGLGLSAFVLCIVAHCLVSRNDNKLV
;
A
#
# COMPACT_ATOMS: atom_id res chain seq x y z
N MET A 1 -10.97 -5.77 -15.79
CA MET A 1 -10.16 -4.92 -14.89
C MET A 1 -10.63 -3.49 -15.05
N SER A 2 -11.31 -2.93 -14.06
CA SER A 2 -11.68 -1.51 -14.09
C SER A 2 -10.51 -0.72 -13.53
N PHE A 3 -9.77 -0.02 -14.40
CA PHE A 3 -8.82 0.99 -13.96
C PHE A 3 -9.61 2.10 -13.26
N GLY A 4 -9.45 2.21 -11.95
CA GLY A 4 -10.09 3.23 -11.14
C GLY A 4 -9.14 4.40 -10.91
N LEU A 5 -9.69 5.61 -10.87
CA LEU A 5 -9.03 6.70 -10.15
C LEU A 5 -9.22 6.41 -8.66
N ILE A 6 -8.14 6.16 -7.91
CA ILE A 6 -8.22 6.22 -6.45
C ILE A 6 -7.88 7.65 -6.07
N PHE A 7 -8.88 8.34 -5.52
CA PHE A 7 -8.67 9.64 -4.90
C PHE A 7 -7.91 9.40 -3.59
N THR A 8 -6.75 10.04 -3.41
CA THR A 8 -6.14 10.12 -2.09
C THR A 8 -7.00 10.99 -1.19
N TYR A 9 -7.56 10.39 -0.15
CA TYR A 9 -8.32 11.12 0.84
C TYR A 9 -7.37 11.65 1.91
N THR A 10 -7.31 12.97 2.09
CA THR A 10 -6.76 13.53 3.31
C THR A 10 -7.88 13.50 4.33
N VAL A 11 -7.71 12.77 5.41
CA VAL A 11 -8.66 12.82 6.53
C VAL A 11 -8.58 14.23 7.10
N VAL A 12 -9.60 15.05 6.86
CA VAL A 12 -9.67 16.41 7.39
C VAL A 12 -10.77 16.43 8.45
N ARG A 13 -10.39 16.86 9.64
CA ARG A 13 -11.31 17.09 10.75
C ARG A 13 -12.17 18.31 10.43
N SER A 14 -13.45 18.11 10.13
CA SER A 14 -14.44 19.18 10.00
C SER A 14 -15.48 19.04 11.12
N GLY A 15 -15.21 19.68 12.27
CA GLY A 15 -16.02 19.53 13.48
C GLY A 15 -15.90 18.12 14.10
N ALA A 16 -17.04 17.48 14.38
CA ALA A 16 -17.14 16.10 14.91
C ALA A 16 -17.25 15.04 13.81
N ILE A 17 -17.18 15.44 12.54
CA ILE A 17 -17.31 14.56 11.38
C ILE A 17 -15.94 14.46 10.71
N CYS A 18 -15.47 13.24 10.55
CA CYS A 18 -14.28 12.94 9.78
C CYS A 18 -14.67 12.84 8.32
N ILE A 19 -14.36 13.90 7.58
CA ILE A 19 -14.56 13.93 6.13
C ILE A 19 -13.22 13.52 5.53
N GLU A 20 -13.22 12.39 4.83
CA GLU A 20 -12.17 12.07 3.87
C GLU A 20 -12.20 13.15 2.77
N HIS A 21 -11.43 14.22 2.96
CA HIS A 21 -11.36 15.34 2.03
C HIS A 21 -10.64 14.88 0.78
N LEU A 22 -11.32 14.99 -0.36
CA LEU A 22 -10.82 14.65 -1.67
C LEU A 22 -9.61 15.56 -2.00
N ARG A 23 -8.38 15.08 -1.83
CA ARG A 23 -7.25 15.67 -2.57
C ARG A 23 -7.20 14.94 -3.90
N VAL A 24 -7.50 15.66 -4.98
CA VAL A 24 -7.36 15.16 -6.34
C VAL A 24 -5.87 15.00 -6.64
N VAL A 25 -5.30 13.87 -6.26
CA VAL A 25 -4.07 13.37 -6.86
C VAL A 25 -4.51 12.32 -7.86
N LEU A 26 -4.17 12.53 -9.13
CA LEU A 26 -4.43 11.57 -10.21
C LEU A 26 -3.54 10.34 -9.98
N ILE A 27 -3.95 9.43 -9.10
CA ILE A 27 -3.29 8.14 -8.91
C ILE A 27 -4.11 7.08 -9.64
N ILE A 28 -3.61 6.66 -10.81
CA ILE A 28 -4.17 5.52 -11.54
C ILE A 28 -3.73 4.26 -10.79
N THR A 29 -4.59 3.78 -9.90
CA THR A 29 -4.39 2.56 -9.12
C THR A 29 -5.67 1.75 -9.15
N THR A 30 -5.56 0.44 -9.29
CA THR A 30 -6.74 -0.40 -9.10
C THR A 30 -7.15 -0.34 -7.65
N ARG A 31 -8.46 -0.23 -7.40
CA ARG A 31 -9.04 -0.04 -6.07
C ARG A 31 -8.46 -1.01 -5.03
N ASP A 32 -8.22 -2.24 -5.44
CA ASP A 32 -7.82 -3.40 -4.64
C ASP A 32 -6.29 -3.60 -4.47
N GLY A 33 -5.44 -2.74 -5.04
CA GLY A 33 -3.98 -2.89 -4.98
C GLY A 33 -3.40 -3.96 -5.92
N SER A 34 -4.16 -4.42 -6.92
CA SER A 34 -3.68 -5.36 -7.94
C SER A 34 -2.70 -4.74 -8.94
N SER A 35 -2.82 -3.45 -9.23
CA SER A 35 -1.86 -2.68 -10.01
C SER A 35 -1.78 -1.20 -9.62
N PHE A 36 -0.63 -0.62 -9.90
CA PHE A 36 -0.23 0.75 -9.62
C PHE A 36 0.25 1.46 -10.89
N SER A 37 0.49 2.76 -10.79
CA SER A 37 1.05 3.53 -11.90
C SER A 37 2.43 2.98 -12.32
N PRO A 38 2.74 2.95 -13.63
CA PRO A 38 4.06 2.58 -14.14
C PRO A 38 5.20 3.41 -13.52
N PHE A 39 6.42 2.88 -13.59
CA PHE A 39 7.66 3.53 -13.15
C PHE A 39 7.65 3.94 -11.67
N LEU A 40 7.61 2.93 -10.80
CA LEU A 40 7.55 3.12 -9.35
C LEU A 40 8.78 3.81 -8.77
N ASP A 41 8.53 4.75 -7.87
CA ASP A 41 9.55 5.42 -7.07
C ASP A 41 9.61 4.79 -5.67
N LYS A 42 10.79 4.30 -5.28
CA LYS A 42 11.03 3.71 -3.94
C LYS A 42 10.75 4.69 -2.80
N LYS A 43 10.78 6.01 -3.06
CA LYS A 43 10.53 7.05 -2.05
C LYS A 43 9.05 7.38 -1.88
N LYS A 44 8.17 6.92 -2.78
CA LYS A 44 6.74 7.23 -2.77
C LYS A 44 5.94 6.04 -2.23
N PRO A 45 5.04 6.25 -1.27
CA PRO A 45 4.14 5.20 -0.83
C PRO A 45 3.12 4.87 -1.92
N LEU A 46 2.69 3.60 -1.94
CA LEU A 46 1.61 3.11 -2.79
C LEU A 46 0.29 3.20 -2.04
N TYR A 47 -0.67 3.95 -2.56
CA TYR A 47 -2.00 4.09 -1.97
C TYR A 47 -3.01 3.15 -2.65
N PHE A 48 -3.84 2.49 -1.85
CA PHE A 48 -4.95 1.66 -2.35
C PHE A 48 -6.09 1.59 -1.33
N PHE A 49 -7.30 1.23 -1.79
CA PHE A 49 -8.48 1.12 -0.95
C PHE A 49 -8.78 -0.34 -0.61
N SER A 50 -8.72 -0.70 0.66
CA SER A 50 -9.07 -2.06 1.07
C SER A 50 -10.53 -2.12 1.47
N SER A 51 -11.35 -2.80 0.67
CA SER A 51 -12.78 -3.02 0.95
C SER A 51 -13.04 -3.73 2.26
N ASP A 52 -12.12 -4.60 2.69
CA ASP A 52 -12.30 -5.44 3.86
C ASP A 52 -12.27 -4.64 5.16
N ILE A 53 -11.44 -3.60 5.18
CA ILE A 53 -11.28 -2.65 6.30
C ILE A 53 -11.92 -1.29 6.01
N THR A 54 -12.65 -1.18 4.90
CA THR A 54 -13.44 0.01 4.50
C THR A 54 -12.67 1.33 4.55
N ARG A 55 -11.38 1.32 4.24
CA ARG A 55 -10.54 2.53 4.22
C ARG A 55 -9.40 2.44 3.21
N SER A 56 -8.89 3.61 2.87
CA SER A 56 -7.64 3.73 2.12
C SER A 56 -6.44 3.52 3.05
N VAL A 57 -5.42 2.85 2.53
CA VAL A 57 -4.14 2.60 3.21
C VAL A 57 -2.98 2.88 2.26
N SER A 58 -1.79 3.06 2.83
CA SER A 58 -0.54 3.18 2.12
C SER A 58 0.37 1.98 2.39
N ALA A 59 1.17 1.59 1.41
CA ALA A 59 2.28 0.67 1.60
C ALA A 59 3.60 1.34 1.23
N GLU A 60 4.63 1.09 2.04
CA GLU A 60 5.96 1.71 1.92
C GLU A 60 7.00 0.70 1.47
N TYR A 61 7.97 1.17 0.69
CA TYR A 61 9.06 0.33 0.17
C TYR A 61 9.90 -0.22 1.32
N GLU A 62 10.11 -1.53 1.33
CA GLU A 62 11.04 -2.21 2.22
C GLU A 62 12.35 -2.53 1.49
N ARG A 63 12.27 -3.29 0.39
CA ARG A 63 13.45 -3.85 -0.30
C ARG A 63 13.14 -4.32 -1.72
N SER A 64 14.18 -4.46 -2.53
CA SER A 64 14.10 -5.09 -3.85
C SER A 64 14.34 -6.60 -3.73
N LEU A 65 13.64 -7.38 -4.55
CA LEU A 65 13.71 -8.84 -4.60
C LEU A 65 13.72 -9.32 -6.05
N ASN A 66 14.23 -10.52 -6.27
CA ASN A 66 14.08 -11.22 -7.54
C ASN A 66 12.99 -12.29 -7.40
N LEU A 67 11.91 -12.16 -8.16
CA LEU A 67 10.82 -13.12 -8.23
C LEU A 67 10.85 -13.79 -9.61
N LYS A 68 11.37 -15.03 -9.67
CA LYS A 68 11.38 -15.84 -10.91
C LYS A 68 12.10 -15.16 -12.09
N GLY A 69 13.17 -14.41 -11.81
CA GLY A 69 13.93 -13.64 -12.78
C GLY A 69 13.38 -12.24 -13.04
N ILE A 70 12.33 -11.81 -12.33
CA ILE A 70 11.72 -10.47 -12.45
C ILE A 70 12.12 -9.64 -11.22
N GLU A 71 12.64 -8.43 -11.42
CA GLU A 71 12.85 -7.50 -10.31
C GLU A 71 11.51 -7.00 -9.78
N VAL A 72 11.30 -7.10 -8.46
CA VAL A 72 10.11 -6.60 -7.79
C VAL A 72 10.51 -5.79 -6.56
N TYR A 73 9.70 -4.78 -6.25
CA TYR A 73 9.82 -3.98 -5.04
C TYR A 73 8.82 -4.50 -4.01
N ARG A 74 9.32 -4.87 -2.83
CA ARG A 74 8.49 -5.24 -1.69
C ARG A 74 8.01 -3.98 -0.99
N PHE A 75 6.69 -3.84 -0.91
CA PHE A 75 6.00 -2.83 -0.13
C PHE A 75 5.28 -3.48 1.04
N LYS A 76 5.31 -2.83 2.21
CA LYS A 76 4.65 -3.29 3.44
C LYS A 76 3.72 -2.21 3.98
N LEU A 77 2.68 -2.65 4.69
CA LEU A 77 1.84 -1.73 5.46
C LEU A 77 2.69 -1.18 6.63
N PRO A 78 2.90 0.14 6.75
CA PRO A 78 3.69 0.69 7.84
C PRO A 78 2.94 0.53 9.18
N PRO A 79 3.65 0.34 10.30
CA PRO A 79 3.03 0.23 11.63
C PRO A 79 2.15 1.45 11.98
N LEU A 80 2.48 2.62 11.43
CA LEU A 80 1.73 3.87 11.59
C LEU A 80 0.29 3.80 11.04
N THR A 81 -0.02 2.88 10.12
CA THR A 81 -1.37 2.73 9.56
C THR A 81 -2.41 2.39 10.62
N LEU A 82 -2.05 1.54 11.60
CA LEU A 82 -2.92 1.14 12.71
C LEU A 82 -2.47 1.70 14.07
N ALA A 83 -1.51 2.64 14.07
CA ALA A 83 -1.07 3.29 15.29
C ALA A 83 -2.18 4.13 15.93
N SER A 84 -2.11 4.33 17.23
CA SER A 84 -3.06 5.18 17.95
C SER A 84 -2.93 6.65 17.53
N PRO A 85 -4.00 7.45 17.64
CA PRO A 85 -3.97 8.90 17.41
C PRO A 85 -2.89 9.66 18.19
N ALA A 86 -2.45 9.13 19.34
CA ALA A 86 -1.36 9.70 20.11
C ALA A 86 -0.01 9.62 19.39
N VAL A 87 0.19 8.58 18.56
CA VAL A 87 1.42 8.37 17.78
C VAL A 87 1.27 8.92 16.36
N ASN A 88 0.10 8.68 15.74
CA ASN A 88 -0.23 9.18 14.41
C ASN A 88 -1.55 9.98 14.45
N PRO A 89 -1.49 11.32 14.59
CA PRO A 89 -2.68 12.17 14.69
C PRO A 89 -3.67 12.04 13.52
N ASP A 90 -3.21 11.62 12.34
CA ASP A 90 -4.07 11.38 11.18
C ASP A 90 -5.07 10.24 11.42
N ASN A 91 -4.77 9.35 12.36
CA ASN A 91 -5.66 8.25 12.74
C ASN A 91 -6.78 8.67 13.71
N GLN A 92 -6.86 9.93 14.15
CA GLN A 92 -7.87 10.42 15.10
C GLN A 92 -9.30 10.05 14.69
N CYS A 93 -9.56 10.03 13.38
CA CYS A 93 -10.86 9.72 12.81
C CYS A 93 -11.27 8.25 12.85
N PHE A 94 -10.31 7.35 13.03
CA PHE A 94 -10.57 5.92 13.17
C PHE A 94 -10.77 5.52 14.63
N CYS A 95 -10.66 6.46 15.57
CA CYS A 95 -11.08 6.28 16.95
C CYS A 95 -12.57 6.61 17.11
N THR A 96 -13.40 5.57 17.08
CA THR A 96 -14.86 5.66 17.16
C THR A 96 -15.38 5.62 18.61
N ASP A 97 -14.78 4.80 19.46
CA ASP A 97 -15.19 4.59 20.85
C ASP A 97 -14.00 4.82 21.80
N SER A 98 -14.04 5.93 22.54
CA SER A 98 -13.00 6.30 23.49
C SER A 98 -12.96 5.41 24.74
N VAL A 99 -14.05 4.71 25.09
CA VAL A 99 -14.09 3.81 26.24
C VAL A 99 -13.37 2.52 25.89
N VAL A 100 -13.71 1.91 24.75
CA VAL A 100 -13.07 0.67 24.29
C VAL A 100 -11.60 0.89 23.95
N THR A 101 -11.27 2.01 23.31
CA THR A 101 -9.89 2.31 22.86
C THR A 101 -9.04 3.06 23.90
N LYS A 102 -9.48 3.11 25.16
CA LYS A 102 -8.76 3.75 26.28
C LYS A 102 -8.34 5.20 25.95
N ASN A 103 -9.31 6.06 25.67
CA ASN A 103 -9.13 7.43 25.19
C ASN A 103 -8.30 7.52 23.91
N CYS A 104 -8.57 6.65 22.93
CA CYS A 104 -7.86 6.61 21.66
C CYS A 104 -6.34 6.38 21.80
N THR A 105 -5.91 5.64 22.82
CA THR A 105 -4.49 5.30 23.01
C THR A 105 -4.17 3.88 22.55
N LEU A 106 -5.19 3.04 22.37
CA LEU A 106 -5.05 1.67 21.87
C LEU A 106 -4.58 1.66 20.40
N ALA A 107 -3.53 0.90 20.11
CA ALA A 107 -2.93 0.75 18.78
C ALA A 107 -3.10 -0.68 18.26
N GLY A 108 -3.01 -0.84 16.94
CA GLY A 108 -3.03 -2.12 16.21
C GLY A 108 -4.42 -2.69 15.93
N VAL A 109 -5.47 -1.94 16.20
CA VAL A 109 -6.86 -2.33 15.94
C VAL A 109 -7.62 -1.21 15.22
N LEU A 110 -8.56 -1.61 14.38
CA LEU A 110 -9.44 -0.72 13.64
C LEU A 110 -10.89 -1.15 13.85
N ASP A 111 -11.73 -0.24 14.33
CA ASP A 111 -13.16 -0.49 14.44
C ASP A 111 -13.83 -0.41 13.07
N ILE A 112 -14.51 -1.47 12.66
CA ILE A 112 -15.33 -1.51 11.43
C ILE A 112 -16.81 -1.72 11.75
N SER A 113 -17.22 -1.45 12.99
CA SER A 113 -18.59 -1.67 13.46
C SER A 113 -19.63 -0.88 12.69
N ALA A 114 -19.33 0.37 12.33
CA ALA A 114 -20.21 1.21 11.51
C ALA A 114 -20.50 0.59 10.13
N ALA A 115 -19.53 -0.13 9.56
CA ALA A 115 -19.68 -0.77 8.25
C ALA A 115 -20.38 -2.13 8.30
N ARG A 116 -20.26 -2.85 9.43
CA ARG A 116 -20.77 -4.23 9.59
C ARG A 116 -22.03 -4.34 10.45
N GLY A 117 -22.37 -3.30 11.21
CA GLY A 117 -23.47 -3.31 12.19
C GLY A 117 -23.22 -4.22 13.40
N GLN A 118 -21.97 -4.62 13.64
CA GLN A 118 -21.55 -5.58 14.68
C GLN A 118 -20.24 -5.09 15.33
N PRO A 119 -19.91 -5.45 16.59
CA PRO A 119 -18.73 -4.95 17.31
C PRO A 119 -17.43 -5.63 16.83
N VAL A 120 -17.13 -5.51 15.53
CA VAL A 120 -16.02 -6.16 14.84
C VAL A 120 -14.84 -5.19 14.72
N TYR A 121 -13.67 -5.67 15.10
CA TYR A 121 -12.40 -4.97 15.02
C TYR A 121 -11.43 -5.73 14.13
N ILE A 122 -10.71 -5.04 13.26
CA ILE A 122 -9.66 -5.63 12.42
C ILE A 122 -8.28 -5.29 12.97
N SER A 123 -7.38 -6.26 12.98
CA SER A 123 -5.97 -6.08 13.32
C SER A 123 -5.07 -6.85 12.35
N LEU A 124 -3.76 -6.73 12.52
CA LEU A 124 -2.84 -7.72 11.98
C LEU A 124 -2.89 -9.00 12.84
N PRO A 125 -2.50 -10.18 12.29
CA PRO A 125 -2.51 -11.43 13.03
C PRO A 125 -1.68 -11.39 14.30
N HIS A 126 -2.21 -12.02 15.35
CA HIS A 126 -1.69 -12.01 16.71
C HIS A 126 -1.43 -10.60 17.26
N PHE A 127 -2.21 -9.61 16.80
CA PHE A 127 -2.04 -8.19 17.12
C PHE A 127 -0.62 -7.67 16.84
N LEU A 128 0.00 -8.07 15.73
CA LEU A 128 1.26 -7.48 15.27
C LEU A 128 1.15 -5.95 15.23
N HIS A 129 2.12 -5.25 15.84
CA HIS A 129 2.14 -3.79 16.07
C HIS A 129 1.03 -3.22 16.98
N GLY A 130 0.28 -4.08 17.67
CA GLY A 130 -0.71 -3.66 18.64
C GLY A 130 -0.14 -3.28 20.00
N SER A 131 -0.97 -2.61 20.81
CA SER A 131 -0.63 -2.33 22.20
C SER A 131 -0.40 -3.63 23.00
N PRO A 132 0.53 -3.66 23.97
CA PRO A 132 0.86 -4.87 24.73
C PRO A 132 -0.35 -5.56 25.38
N TYR A 133 -1.27 -4.75 25.91
CA TYR A 133 -2.53 -5.20 26.50
C TYR A 133 -3.39 -6.11 25.59
N LEU A 134 -3.31 -5.96 24.26
CA LEU A 134 -4.04 -6.84 23.33
C LEU A 134 -3.44 -8.26 23.26
N VAL A 135 -2.13 -8.36 23.49
CA VAL A 135 -1.37 -9.62 23.41
C VAL A 135 -1.35 -10.31 24.78
N GLU A 136 -1.17 -9.54 25.85
CA GLU A 136 -1.03 -10.05 27.22
C GLU A 136 -2.32 -10.65 27.78
N ASP A 137 -3.49 -10.14 27.37
CA ASP A 137 -4.79 -10.58 27.87
C ASP A 137 -5.28 -11.89 27.22
N VAL A 138 -4.59 -12.41 26.20
CA VAL A 138 -4.99 -13.60 25.44
C VAL A 138 -3.83 -14.60 25.37
N GLU A 139 -4.00 -15.73 26.03
CA GLU A 139 -3.03 -16.82 25.97
C GLU A 139 -2.92 -17.43 24.55
N GLY A 140 -1.71 -17.71 24.11
CA GLY A 140 -1.43 -18.34 22.82
C GLY A 140 -1.11 -17.37 21.67
N LEU A 141 -1.09 -16.06 21.93
CA LEU A 141 -0.67 -15.08 20.92
C LEU A 141 0.85 -14.95 20.82
N SER A 142 1.39 -14.97 19.60
CA SER A 142 2.81 -14.80 19.31
C SER A 142 3.00 -13.96 18.05
N PRO A 143 2.94 -12.62 18.14
CA PRO A 143 3.14 -11.75 16.99
C PRO A 143 4.53 -11.96 16.36
N SER A 144 4.57 -12.16 15.03
CA SER A 144 5.80 -12.34 14.25
C SER A 144 5.72 -11.51 12.98
N GLU A 145 6.71 -10.66 12.75
CA GLU A 145 6.87 -9.89 11.52
C GLU A 145 6.92 -10.78 10.28
N GLU A 146 7.65 -11.89 10.36
CA GLU A 146 7.80 -12.81 9.23
C GLU A 146 6.45 -13.44 8.81
N HIS A 147 5.67 -13.87 9.80
CA HIS A 147 4.44 -14.62 9.57
C HIS A 147 3.19 -13.74 9.44
N HIS A 148 3.17 -12.55 10.03
CA HIS A 148 1.94 -11.77 10.20
C HIS A 148 1.94 -10.43 9.47
N VAL A 149 3.06 -10.01 8.85
CA VAL A 149 3.08 -8.79 8.04
C VAL A 149 2.27 -8.94 6.75
N THR A 150 1.60 -7.86 6.34
CA THR A 150 0.98 -7.75 5.01
C THR A 150 1.96 -7.09 4.04
N PHE A 151 2.15 -7.69 2.86
CA PHE A 151 3.07 -7.16 1.85
C PHE A 151 2.56 -7.33 0.42
N LEU A 152 3.08 -6.48 -0.47
CA LEU A 152 2.89 -6.49 -1.92
C LEU A 152 4.27 -6.51 -2.57
N ASP A 153 4.52 -7.41 -3.51
CA ASP A 153 5.70 -7.40 -4.36
C ASP A 153 5.29 -6.93 -5.75
N VAL A 154 5.70 -5.72 -6.11
CA VAL A 154 5.24 -4.99 -7.29
C VAL A 154 6.39 -4.82 -8.29
N GLU A 155 6.15 -5.14 -9.55
CA GLU A 155 7.14 -4.93 -10.62
C GLU A 155 7.21 -3.42 -10.96
N PRO A 156 8.41 -2.81 -10.92
CA PRO A 156 8.55 -1.35 -10.92
C PRO A 156 8.20 -0.67 -12.24
N THR A 157 8.36 -1.34 -13.37
CA THR A 157 8.17 -0.73 -14.69
C THR A 157 6.68 -0.66 -15.05
N THR A 158 5.96 -1.77 -14.90
CA THR A 158 4.54 -1.91 -15.22
C THR A 158 3.62 -1.51 -14.07
N GLY A 159 4.09 -1.60 -12.82
CA GLY A 159 3.29 -1.35 -11.62
C GLY A 159 2.40 -2.53 -11.22
N PHE A 160 2.58 -3.74 -11.78
CA PHE A 160 1.74 -4.89 -11.46
C PHE A 160 2.19 -5.60 -10.18
N SER A 161 1.25 -5.93 -9.31
CA SER A 161 1.49 -6.76 -8.12
C SER A 161 1.63 -8.23 -8.54
N LEU A 162 2.85 -8.77 -8.47
CA LEU A 162 3.15 -10.14 -8.95
C LEU A 162 3.09 -11.19 -7.83
N ARG A 163 3.24 -10.76 -6.57
CA ARG A 163 3.05 -11.61 -5.40
C ARG A 163 2.54 -10.75 -4.25
N PHE A 164 1.62 -11.26 -3.45
CA PHE A 164 1.18 -10.59 -2.24
C PHE A 164 0.81 -11.57 -1.13
N ALA A 165 0.86 -11.08 0.10
CA ALA A 165 0.23 -11.73 1.23
C ALA A 165 -0.53 -10.67 2.03
N LYS A 166 -1.85 -10.79 2.03
CA LYS A 166 -2.76 -9.97 2.80
C LYS A 166 -3.20 -10.75 4.02
N ARG A 167 -2.81 -10.25 5.19
CA ARG A 167 -3.00 -10.93 6.46
C ARG A 167 -3.79 -10.03 7.39
N LEU A 168 -5.00 -10.47 7.72
CA LEU A 168 -5.93 -9.72 8.55
C LEU A 168 -6.46 -10.63 9.65
N GLN A 169 -6.68 -10.06 10.82
CA GLN A 169 -7.32 -10.73 11.94
C GLN A 169 -8.65 -10.06 12.26
N VAL A 170 -9.67 -10.89 12.36
CA VAL A 170 -11.02 -10.51 12.78
C VAL A 170 -11.12 -10.72 14.28
N ASN A 171 -11.49 -9.66 14.97
CA ASN A 171 -11.67 -9.63 16.41
C ASN A 171 -13.09 -9.17 16.73
N MET A 172 -13.60 -9.60 17.88
CA MET A 172 -14.89 -9.16 18.40
C MET A 172 -14.70 -8.50 19.74
N MET A 173 -15.29 -7.32 19.92
CA MET A 173 -15.30 -6.66 21.22
C MET A 173 -16.44 -7.19 22.08
N TYR A 174 -16.13 -7.49 23.34
CA TYR A 174 -17.13 -7.70 24.39
C TYR A 174 -16.80 -6.85 25.61
N GLY A 175 -17.79 -6.62 26.47
CA GLY A 175 -17.60 -5.84 27.68
C GLY A 175 -18.69 -6.11 28.72
N PRO A 176 -18.70 -5.34 29.82
CA PRO A 176 -19.64 -5.52 30.91
C PRO A 176 -21.10 -5.39 30.44
N SER A 177 -21.96 -6.34 30.82
CA SER A 177 -23.40 -6.26 30.53
C SER A 177 -24.25 -6.63 31.75
N LYS A 178 -25.26 -5.81 32.05
CA LYS A 178 -26.24 -6.09 33.10
C LYS A 178 -27.29 -7.13 32.68
N ILE A 179 -27.48 -7.29 31.37
CA ILE A 179 -28.51 -8.14 30.77
C ILE A 179 -27.99 -9.55 30.53
N ILE A 180 -26.77 -9.67 29.99
CA ILE A 180 -26.18 -10.96 29.62
C ILE A 180 -25.46 -11.57 30.82
N THR A 181 -26.01 -12.65 31.39
CA THR A 181 -25.50 -13.29 32.62
C THR A 181 -24.01 -13.66 32.54
N VAL A 182 -23.55 -14.15 31.38
CA VAL A 182 -22.14 -14.52 31.16
C VAL A 182 -21.20 -13.31 31.25
N LEU A 183 -21.67 -12.12 30.86
CA LEU A 183 -20.88 -10.88 30.84
C LEU A 183 -21.02 -10.04 32.12
N LYS A 184 -21.81 -10.48 33.11
CA LYS A 184 -22.00 -9.74 34.37
C LYS A 184 -20.72 -9.60 35.21
N LYS A 185 -19.77 -10.52 35.04
CA LYS A 185 -18.49 -10.54 35.77
C LYS A 185 -17.34 -9.87 35.01
N VAL A 186 -17.55 -9.54 33.74
CA VAL A 186 -16.56 -8.82 32.93
C VAL A 186 -16.52 -7.38 33.44
N LYS A 187 -15.31 -6.90 33.77
CA LYS A 187 -15.10 -5.55 34.34
C LYS A 187 -14.71 -4.52 33.29
N ASP A 188 -14.01 -4.94 32.26
CA ASP A 188 -13.45 -4.08 31.22
C ASP A 188 -13.88 -4.54 29.82
N TYR A 189 -13.76 -3.63 28.85
CA TYR A 189 -13.96 -3.95 27.44
C TYR A 189 -12.71 -4.64 26.89
N THR A 190 -12.91 -5.77 26.21
CA THR A 190 -11.83 -6.61 25.69
C THR A 190 -12.07 -6.87 24.20
N ILE A 191 -11.01 -6.76 23.41
CA ILE A 191 -11.01 -7.10 21.98
C ILE A 191 -10.44 -8.51 21.86
N PHE A 192 -11.30 -9.47 21.52
CA PHE A 192 -10.94 -10.87 21.50
C PHE A 192 -10.73 -11.38 20.07
N PRO A 193 -9.58 -12.00 19.76
CA PRO A 193 -9.29 -12.52 18.43
C PRO A 193 -10.14 -13.76 18.14
N ILE A 194 -10.84 -13.75 16.99
CA ILE A 194 -11.70 -14.86 16.58
C ILE A 194 -10.96 -15.74 15.57
N VAL A 195 -10.44 -15.12 14.51
CA VAL A 195 -9.76 -15.81 13.42
C VAL A 195 -8.87 -14.82 12.67
N TRP A 196 -7.78 -15.31 12.10
CA TRP A 196 -6.98 -14.56 11.13
C TRP A 196 -6.91 -15.31 9.81
N LEU A 197 -6.80 -14.56 8.72
CA LEU A 197 -6.80 -15.06 7.36
C LEU A 197 -5.50 -14.67 6.67
N ASN A 198 -5.02 -15.56 5.80
CA ASN A 198 -3.87 -15.35 4.93
C ASN A 198 -4.33 -15.48 3.48
N GLU A 199 -4.62 -14.35 2.84
CA GLU A 199 -4.92 -14.31 1.41
C GLU A 199 -3.62 -14.05 0.65
N THR A 200 -3.16 -15.05 -0.11
CA THR A 200 -1.92 -14.95 -0.88
C THR A 200 -2.16 -15.26 -2.33
N ALA A 201 -1.53 -14.50 -3.22
CA ALA A 201 -1.36 -14.91 -4.60
C ALA A 201 0.11 -14.73 -4.99
N SER A 202 0.59 -15.61 -5.86
CA SER A 202 1.91 -15.50 -6.46
C SER A 202 1.81 -15.98 -7.89
N LEU A 203 2.55 -15.29 -8.74
CA LEU A 203 2.68 -15.61 -10.14
C LEU A 203 3.42 -16.96 -10.34
N ASP A 204 2.84 -17.84 -11.17
CA ASP A 204 3.39 -19.16 -11.51
C ASP A 204 4.48 -19.08 -12.60
N ASP A 205 5.26 -20.15 -12.81
CA ASP A 205 6.43 -20.10 -13.71
C ASP A 205 6.04 -19.85 -15.18
N GLU A 206 4.95 -20.44 -15.66
CA GLU A 206 4.46 -20.25 -17.03
C GLU A 206 4.04 -18.79 -17.25
N THR A 207 3.26 -18.24 -16.30
CA THR A 207 2.87 -16.84 -16.34
C THR A 207 4.09 -15.91 -16.22
N ALA A 208 5.17 -16.31 -15.53
CA ALA A 208 6.40 -15.51 -15.40
C ALA A 208 7.13 -15.40 -16.72
N ASP A 209 7.26 -16.52 -17.41
CA ASP A 209 7.92 -16.56 -18.71
C ASP A 209 7.11 -15.78 -19.76
N ARG A 210 5.78 -15.90 -19.72
CA ARG A 210 4.90 -15.07 -20.56
C ARG A 210 5.05 -13.58 -20.23
N PHE A 211 5.04 -13.20 -18.95
CA PHE A 211 5.19 -11.82 -18.51
C PHE A 211 6.52 -11.21 -18.98
N LYS A 212 7.64 -11.93 -18.81
CA LYS A 212 8.97 -11.51 -19.29
C LYS A 212 8.99 -11.32 -20.82
N LYS A 213 8.46 -12.28 -21.57
CA LYS A 213 8.52 -12.29 -23.04
C LYS A 213 7.57 -11.27 -23.68
N GLU A 214 6.36 -11.14 -23.16
CA GLU A 214 5.32 -10.34 -23.80
C GLU A 214 5.32 -8.88 -23.35
N LEU A 215 5.71 -8.60 -22.10
CA LEU A 215 5.66 -7.24 -21.55
C LEU A 215 7.06 -6.66 -21.40
N LEU A 216 7.90 -7.25 -20.54
CA LEU A 216 9.21 -6.65 -20.21
C LEU A 216 10.11 -6.54 -21.45
N SER A 217 10.28 -7.62 -22.20
CA SER A 217 11.12 -7.61 -23.41
C SER A 217 10.64 -6.61 -24.48
N ARG A 218 9.33 -6.35 -24.58
CA ARG A 218 8.80 -5.38 -25.54
C ARG A 218 9.04 -3.95 -25.07
N ILE A 219 8.90 -3.68 -23.78
CA ILE A 219 9.19 -2.36 -23.20
C ILE A 219 10.67 -2.05 -23.38
N ASP A 220 11.57 -2.98 -23.05
CA ASP A 220 13.02 -2.82 -23.21
C ASP A 220 13.40 -2.59 -24.69
N MET A 221 12.75 -3.31 -25.61
CA MET A 221 12.98 -3.12 -27.05
C MET A 221 12.57 -1.72 -27.50
N LEU A 222 11.41 -1.22 -27.06
CA LEU A 222 10.93 0.12 -27.41
C LEU A 222 11.84 1.20 -26.84
N GLU A 223 12.29 1.05 -25.59
CA GLU A 223 13.23 1.97 -24.94
C GLU A 223 14.57 2.00 -25.69
N THR A 224 15.10 0.84 -26.06
CA THR A 224 16.33 0.71 -26.86
C THR A 224 16.20 1.38 -28.22
N VAL A 225 15.08 1.18 -28.92
CA VAL A 225 14.79 1.83 -30.21
C VAL A 225 14.67 3.34 -30.05
N GLN A 226 14.01 3.82 -28.99
CA GLN A 226 13.87 5.24 -28.71
C GLN A 226 15.24 5.91 -28.49
N PHE A 227 16.09 5.34 -27.63
CA PHE A 227 17.41 5.90 -27.35
C PHE A 227 18.33 5.87 -28.56
N THR A 228 18.27 4.82 -29.38
CA THR A 228 19.05 4.75 -30.63
C THR A 228 18.61 5.78 -31.65
N LEU A 229 17.30 6.00 -31.83
CA LEU A 229 16.79 7.06 -32.72
C LEU A 229 17.19 8.46 -32.26
N ILE A 230 17.11 8.74 -30.95
CA ILE A 230 17.55 10.02 -30.37
C ILE A 230 19.05 10.22 -30.58
N GLY A 231 19.86 9.18 -30.33
CA GLY A 231 21.31 9.24 -30.55
C GLY A 231 21.69 9.49 -32.02
N LEU A 232 21.03 8.81 -32.95
CA LEU A 232 21.22 9.04 -34.39
C LEU A 232 20.81 10.46 -34.80
N GLY A 233 19.67 10.95 -34.32
CA GLY A 233 19.19 12.31 -34.59
C GLY A 233 20.16 13.38 -34.08
N LEU A 234 20.68 13.24 -32.86
CA LEU A 234 21.67 14.15 -32.29
C LEU A 234 22.98 14.12 -33.08
N SER A 235 23.44 12.93 -33.49
CA SER A 235 24.67 12.81 -34.30
C SER A 235 24.54 13.54 -35.65
N ALA A 236 23.41 13.37 -36.34
CA ALA A 236 23.14 14.04 -37.60
C ALA A 236 23.03 15.57 -37.42
N PHE A 237 22.38 16.03 -36.35
CA PHE A 237 22.26 17.46 -36.04
C PHE A 237 23.62 18.12 -35.79
N VAL A 238 24.50 17.47 -35.03
CA VAL A 238 25.87 17.96 -34.79
C VAL A 238 26.66 18.00 -36.10
N LEU A 239 26.57 16.97 -36.93
CA LEU A 239 27.23 16.96 -38.24
C LEU A 239 26.77 18.11 -39.14
N CYS A 240 25.46 18.39 -39.16
CA CYS A 240 24.91 19.53 -39.91
C CYS A 240 25.43 20.87 -39.39
N ILE A 241 25.52 21.07 -38.08
CA ILE A 241 26.08 22.29 -37.49
C ILE A 241 27.56 22.44 -37.86
N VAL A 242 28.35 21.37 -37.73
CA VAL A 242 29.77 21.39 -38.10
C VAL A 242 29.94 21.74 -39.56
N ALA A 243 29.17 21.12 -40.46
CA ALA A 243 29.20 21.43 -41.88
C ALA A 243 28.85 22.91 -42.14
N HIS A 244 27.81 23.43 -41.50
CA HIS A 244 27.42 24.84 -41.63
C HIS A 244 28.52 25.80 -41.13
N CYS A 245 29.15 25.51 -39.98
CA CYS A 245 30.25 26.32 -39.45
C CYS A 245 31.48 26.29 -40.36
N LEU A 246 31.77 25.16 -41.01
CA LEU A 246 32.89 25.04 -41.95
C LEU A 246 32.63 25.86 -43.22
N VAL A 247 31.41 25.81 -43.78
CA VAL A 247 31.03 26.61 -44.96
C VAL A 247 31.06 28.11 -44.64
N SER A 248 30.44 28.55 -43.54
CA SER A 248 30.43 29.96 -43.14
C SER A 248 31.84 30.53 -42.87
N ARG A 249 32.77 29.73 -42.33
CA ARG A 249 34.18 30.15 -42.19
C ARG A 249 34.89 30.28 -43.54
N ASN A 250 34.50 29.52 -44.55
CA ASN A 250 35.12 29.58 -45.86
C ASN A 250 34.65 30.82 -46.63
N ASP A 251 33.37 31.17 -46.53
CA ASP A 251 32.82 32.39 -47.14
C ASP A 251 33.44 33.66 -46.54
N ASN A 252 33.67 33.70 -45.22
CA ASN A 252 34.34 34.82 -44.56
C ASN A 252 35.85 34.95 -44.88
N LYS A 253 36.47 33.98 -45.57
CA LYS A 253 37.87 34.06 -46.02
C LYS A 253 38.02 34.55 -47.46
N LEU A 254 36.91 34.67 -48.20
CA LEU A 254 36.87 35.08 -49.61
C LEU A 254 36.46 36.56 -49.80
N VAL A 255 36.36 37.33 -48.71
CA VAL A 255 36.18 38.80 -48.66
C VAL A 255 37.43 39.42 -48.06
#